data_AF-S2JIY7-F1
#
_entry.id   AF-S2JIY7-F1
#
_cell.length_a   1.000
_cell.length_b   1.000
_cell.length_c   1.000
_cell.angle_alpha   90.00
_cell.angle_beta   90.00
_cell.angle_gamma   90.00
#
_symmetry.space_group_name_H-M   'P 1'
#
loop_
_entity.id
_entity.type
_entity.pdbx_description
1 polymer ?
#
loop_
_entity_poly.entity_id
_entity_poly.type
_entity_poly.pdbx_seq_one_letter_code
_entity_poly.pdbx_strand_id
1 'polypeptide(L)'
;MSYPKRLRTDQDDTFKRPHSSVEDLQASAQSLSNILSILDTTIKNLDKETAEFSRQTRLSLFDRPYELVTENDISIAQTEIGKTIDAELDVLIEEAEKEMEKLKSEEEELIAKKAEKQMELDELARLIKLKEAENAQKSKSKSKENQRQAQFTPQQKQELRKLDNEKARLEQLLAYEDRRLAEKTEVLKELQKKNLETEKRLESAKNPTPAEIGEYEQNLLKQIEDFKQKIKEKKEEIAERKLQEEQEQAQAQADADADADADQDQETSNVSPSNTIARYKELFDMIDKLHQVITQPDFRASEEAVKECQVELEQFYKEIQQDIAKRKEKQPSSIEKLKRLCQVIIPDQAFARTTGRILELLYSSEDNLLPLDVLQKEFPEASESRHNFKKVVCWLVTIHVADFDGTHILLSR
;
A
#
# COMPACT_ATOMS: atom_id res chain seq x y z
N MET A 1 -42.24 -64.12 3.58
CA MET A 1 -41.40 -65.00 2.75
C MET A 1 -40.97 -66.19 3.60
N SER A 2 -41.10 -67.38 3.02
CA SER A 2 -40.89 -68.71 3.61
C SER A 2 -39.48 -68.93 4.16
N TYR A 3 -39.38 -69.48 5.37
CA TYR A 3 -38.17 -70.16 5.81
C TYR A 3 -38.06 -71.52 5.10
N PRO A 4 -36.89 -71.91 4.57
CA PRO A 4 -36.72 -73.21 3.96
C PRO A 4 -36.68 -74.31 5.03
N LYS A 5 -37.52 -75.33 4.82
CA LYS A 5 -37.54 -76.58 5.58
C LYS A 5 -36.19 -77.28 5.45
N ARG A 6 -35.59 -77.71 6.58
CA ARG A 6 -34.50 -78.70 6.56
C ARG A 6 -35.04 -80.01 5.99
N LEU A 7 -34.45 -80.49 4.90
CA LEU A 7 -34.59 -81.88 4.48
C LEU A 7 -33.94 -82.76 5.57
N ARG A 8 -34.71 -83.71 6.10
CA ARG A 8 -34.15 -84.88 6.77
C ARG A 8 -33.49 -85.74 5.70
N THR A 9 -32.19 -85.95 5.82
CA THR A 9 -31.52 -87.06 5.14
C THR A 9 -31.37 -88.18 6.16
N ASP A 10 -32.17 -89.22 5.95
CA ASP A 10 -32.01 -90.53 6.56
C ASP A 10 -30.68 -91.14 6.11
N GLN A 11 -29.61 -90.95 6.89
CA GLN A 11 -28.38 -91.75 6.82
C GLN A 11 -27.71 -91.75 8.21
N ASP A 12 -28.39 -92.32 9.19
CA ASP A 12 -27.71 -92.97 10.32
C ASP A 12 -27.68 -94.49 10.03
N ASP A 13 -26.68 -95.16 10.60
CA ASP A 13 -26.35 -96.58 10.47
C ASP A 13 -25.52 -96.99 9.25
N THR A 14 -24.30 -96.46 9.17
CA THR A 14 -23.15 -97.33 8.87
C THR A 14 -22.18 -97.29 10.04
N PHE A 15 -21.99 -98.46 10.67
CA PHE A 15 -20.96 -98.74 11.66
C PHE A 15 -19.62 -98.13 11.20
N LYS A 16 -19.22 -97.00 11.78
CA LYS A 16 -17.88 -96.46 11.59
C LYS A 16 -16.92 -97.43 12.24
N ARG A 17 -16.06 -98.05 11.43
CA ARG A 17 -14.81 -98.65 11.92
C ARG A 17 -14.11 -97.61 12.80
N PRO A 18 -13.35 -98.00 13.85
CA PRO A 18 -12.46 -97.04 14.49
C PRO A 18 -11.53 -96.52 13.39
N HIS A 19 -11.79 -95.29 12.93
CA HIS A 19 -10.88 -94.58 12.05
C HIS A 19 -9.52 -94.63 12.75
N SER A 20 -8.51 -95.10 12.03
CA SER A 20 -7.17 -95.07 12.58
C SER A 20 -6.90 -93.61 12.96
N SER A 21 -6.27 -93.35 14.10
CA SER A 21 -5.96 -91.99 14.57
C SER A 21 -5.22 -91.14 13.51
N VAL A 22 -4.62 -91.81 12.52
CA VAL A 22 -3.97 -91.24 11.35
C VAL A 22 -4.96 -90.62 10.35
N GLU A 23 -6.12 -91.25 10.10
CA GLU A 23 -7.16 -90.73 9.20
C GLU A 23 -7.81 -89.45 9.78
N ASP A 24 -8.11 -89.44 11.08
CA ASP A 24 -8.68 -88.26 11.76
C ASP A 24 -7.67 -87.10 11.81
N LEU A 25 -6.39 -87.40 12.01
CA LEU A 25 -5.31 -86.40 11.95
C LEU A 25 -5.13 -85.87 10.52
N GLN A 26 -5.21 -86.74 9.51
CA GLN A 26 -5.13 -86.34 8.10
C GLN A 26 -6.32 -85.47 7.69
N ALA A 27 -7.53 -85.81 8.12
CA ALA A 27 -8.73 -84.99 7.90
C ALA A 27 -8.62 -83.62 8.60
N SER A 28 -8.09 -83.60 9.83
CA SER A 28 -7.85 -82.36 10.58
C SER A 28 -6.78 -81.48 9.90
N ALA A 29 -5.68 -82.08 9.43
CA ALA A 29 -4.62 -81.37 8.71
C ALA A 29 -5.12 -80.82 7.36
N GLN A 30 -5.94 -81.57 6.64
CA GLN A 30 -6.58 -81.11 5.40
C GLN A 30 -7.57 -79.97 5.66
N SER A 31 -8.38 -80.08 6.72
CA SER A 31 -9.29 -79.00 7.12
C SER A 31 -8.54 -77.73 7.47
N LEU A 32 -7.44 -77.85 8.24
CA LEU A 32 -6.59 -76.72 8.60
C LEU A 32 -5.91 -76.11 7.37
N SER A 33 -5.43 -76.94 6.44
CA SER A 33 -4.88 -76.47 5.15
C SER A 33 -5.91 -75.70 4.33
N ASN A 34 -7.16 -76.17 4.31
CA ASN A 34 -8.24 -75.48 3.60
C ASN A 34 -8.60 -74.15 4.26
N ILE A 35 -8.64 -74.11 5.60
CA ILE A 35 -8.87 -72.86 6.36
C ILE A 35 -7.74 -71.87 6.08
N LEU A 36 -6.47 -72.32 6.10
CA LEU A 36 -5.34 -71.46 5.77
C LEU A 36 -5.41 -70.94 4.33
N SER A 37 -5.80 -71.77 3.37
CA SER A 37 -5.99 -71.33 1.99
C SER A 37 -7.11 -70.31 1.86
N ILE A 38 -8.24 -70.50 2.56
CA ILE A 38 -9.35 -69.53 2.55
C ILE A 38 -8.91 -68.21 3.18
N LEU A 39 -8.18 -68.28 4.29
CA LEU A 39 -7.69 -67.11 5.00
C LEU A 39 -6.70 -66.32 4.15
N ASP A 40 -5.78 -67.01 3.46
CA ASP A 40 -4.86 -66.41 2.49
C ASP A 40 -5.60 -65.75 1.32
N THR A 41 -6.65 -66.38 0.77
CA THR A 41 -7.48 -65.75 -0.26
C THR A 41 -8.25 -64.54 0.25
N THR A 42 -8.68 -64.56 1.52
CA THR A 42 -9.42 -63.46 2.14
C THR A 42 -8.50 -62.27 2.38
N ILE A 43 -7.28 -62.51 2.85
CA ILE A 43 -6.23 -61.48 3.01
C ILE A 43 -5.92 -60.86 1.64
N LYS A 44 -5.69 -61.67 0.61
CA LYS A 44 -5.42 -61.17 -0.75
C LYS A 44 -6.56 -60.35 -1.33
N ASN A 45 -7.81 -60.69 -1.01
CA ASN A 45 -8.96 -59.91 -1.44
C ASN A 45 -9.08 -58.59 -0.67
N LEU A 46 -8.85 -58.62 0.65
CA LEU A 46 -8.81 -57.42 1.47
C LEU A 46 -7.68 -56.48 1.03
N ASP A 47 -6.49 -56.98 0.73
CA ASP A 47 -5.38 -56.16 0.23
C ASP A 47 -5.74 -55.46 -1.09
N LYS A 48 -6.46 -56.16 -1.99
CA LYS A 48 -6.92 -55.57 -3.26
C LYS A 48 -8.00 -54.50 -3.05
N GLU A 49 -8.97 -54.76 -2.18
CA GLU A 49 -10.08 -53.83 -1.92
C GLU A 49 -9.65 -52.64 -1.05
N THR A 50 -8.64 -52.82 -0.19
CA THR A 50 -8.14 -51.77 0.73
C THR A 50 -6.94 -50.98 0.19
N ALA A 51 -6.31 -51.42 -0.91
CA ALA A 51 -5.18 -50.74 -1.53
C ALA A 51 -5.48 -49.25 -1.83
N GLU A 52 -6.73 -48.93 -2.17
CA GLU A 52 -7.12 -47.60 -2.60
C GLU A 52 -7.52 -46.66 -1.46
N PHE A 53 -7.78 -47.20 -0.26
CA PHE A 53 -8.11 -46.40 0.93
C PHE A 53 -6.98 -45.45 1.31
N SER A 54 -5.73 -45.90 1.25
CA SER A 54 -4.58 -45.04 1.57
C SER A 54 -4.49 -43.82 0.64
N ARG A 55 -4.88 -43.97 -0.63
CA ARG A 55 -4.95 -42.87 -1.59
C ARG A 55 -6.12 -41.94 -1.29
N GLN A 56 -7.29 -42.48 -0.98
CA GLN A 56 -8.50 -41.71 -0.66
C GLN A 56 -8.33 -40.92 0.65
N THR A 57 -7.70 -41.51 1.67
CA THR A 57 -7.35 -40.82 2.92
C THR A 57 -6.37 -39.68 2.65
N ARG A 58 -5.35 -39.88 1.80
CA ARG A 58 -4.44 -38.80 1.40
C ARG A 58 -5.18 -37.68 0.66
N LEU A 59 -6.07 -38.01 -0.27
CA LEU A 59 -6.88 -37.01 -1.00
C LEU A 59 -7.81 -36.21 -0.07
N SER A 60 -8.41 -36.87 0.91
CA SER A 60 -9.22 -36.18 1.93
C SER A 60 -8.39 -35.26 2.85
N LEU A 61 -7.09 -35.53 3.03
CA LEU A 61 -6.19 -34.61 3.74
C LEU A 61 -5.83 -33.38 2.90
N PHE A 62 -5.99 -33.44 1.58
CA PHE A 62 -5.80 -32.32 0.66
C PHE A 62 -7.09 -31.51 0.42
N ASP A 63 -8.19 -31.84 1.11
CA ASP A 63 -9.44 -31.08 1.02
C ASP A 63 -9.21 -29.70 1.63
N ARG A 64 -8.89 -28.74 0.77
CA ARG A 64 -8.63 -27.36 1.12
C ARG A 64 -9.94 -26.79 1.70
N PRO A 65 -9.92 -26.15 2.88
CA PRO A 65 -11.12 -25.50 3.38
C PRO A 65 -11.55 -24.44 2.36
N TYR A 66 -12.69 -24.68 1.71
CA TYR A 66 -13.33 -23.66 0.89
C TYR A 66 -14.05 -22.71 1.84
N GLU A 67 -13.58 -21.47 1.91
CA GLU A 67 -14.33 -20.41 2.56
C GLU A 67 -15.54 -20.08 1.69
N LEU A 68 -16.68 -20.66 2.06
CA LEU A 68 -17.95 -20.38 1.41
C LEU A 68 -18.52 -19.11 2.03
N VAL A 69 -18.27 -17.96 1.41
CA VAL A 69 -18.99 -16.73 1.72
C VAL A 69 -20.33 -16.81 1.04
N THR A 70 -21.42 -16.83 1.80
CA THR A 70 -22.76 -16.87 1.23
C THR A 70 -23.19 -15.49 0.76
N GLU A 71 -24.04 -15.42 -0.26
CA GLU A 71 -24.59 -14.16 -0.75
C GLU A 71 -25.39 -13.42 0.35
N ASN A 72 -25.96 -14.17 1.29
CA ASN A 72 -26.62 -13.60 2.47
C ASN A 72 -25.61 -12.93 3.41
N ASP A 73 -24.44 -13.52 3.64
CA ASP A 73 -23.38 -12.92 4.44
C ASP A 73 -22.83 -11.66 3.78
N ILE A 74 -22.70 -11.67 2.44
CA ILE A 74 -22.31 -10.49 1.65
C ILE A 74 -23.36 -9.38 1.81
N SER A 75 -24.64 -9.71 1.71
CA SER A 75 -25.74 -8.75 1.87
C SER A 75 -25.74 -8.13 3.28
N ILE A 76 -25.60 -8.96 4.32
CA ILE A 76 -25.52 -8.47 5.71
C ILE A 76 -24.30 -7.56 5.89
N ALA A 77 -23.11 -8.00 5.45
CA ALA A 77 -21.90 -7.20 5.53
C ALA A 77 -22.01 -5.88 4.75
N GLN A 78 -22.61 -5.89 3.57
CA GLN A 78 -22.88 -4.68 2.78
C GLN A 78 -23.82 -3.72 3.51
N THR A 79 -24.86 -4.21 4.17
CA THR A 79 -25.77 -3.35 4.94
C THR A 79 -25.12 -2.76 6.19
N GLU A 80 -24.24 -3.52 6.87
CA GLU A 80 -23.51 -3.03 8.05
C GLU A 80 -22.41 -2.03 7.68
N ILE A 81 -21.63 -2.34 6.64
CA ILE A 81 -20.64 -1.43 6.08
C ILE A 81 -21.32 -0.18 5.53
N GLY A 82 -22.43 -0.34 4.80
CA GLY A 82 -23.23 0.75 4.25
C GLY A 82 -23.64 1.76 5.33
N LYS A 83 -24.18 1.30 6.47
CA LYS A 83 -24.53 2.19 7.59
C LYS A 83 -23.35 2.99 8.14
N THR A 84 -22.16 2.40 8.15
CA THR A 84 -20.95 3.06 8.64
C THR A 84 -20.45 4.09 7.62
N ILE A 85 -20.46 3.72 6.33
CA ILE A 85 -20.09 4.61 5.22
C ILE A 85 -21.07 5.77 5.10
N ASP A 86 -22.38 5.53 5.23
CA ASP A 86 -23.42 6.55 5.15
C ASP A 86 -23.22 7.61 6.25
N ALA A 87 -22.92 7.19 7.48
CA ALA A 87 -22.64 8.11 8.57
C ALA A 87 -21.35 8.94 8.34
N GLU A 88 -20.32 8.34 7.74
CA GLU A 88 -19.08 9.05 7.39
C GLU A 88 -19.30 10.00 6.20
N LEU A 89 -20.11 9.61 5.23
CA LEU A 89 -20.55 10.45 4.11
C LEU A 89 -21.33 11.66 4.60
N ASP A 90 -22.24 11.50 5.57
CA ASP A 90 -22.99 12.63 6.14
C ASP A 90 -22.05 13.66 6.77
N VAL A 91 -21.01 13.21 7.50
CA VAL A 91 -20.00 14.11 8.08
C VAL A 91 -19.20 14.83 6.98
N LEU A 92 -18.76 14.10 5.95
CA LEU A 92 -18.05 14.67 4.80
C LEU A 92 -18.90 15.69 4.03
N ILE A 93 -20.19 15.41 3.88
CA ILE A 93 -21.14 16.33 3.25
C ILE A 93 -21.29 17.59 4.11
N GLU A 94 -21.45 17.46 5.43
CA GLU A 94 -21.54 18.61 6.35
C GLU A 94 -20.26 19.46 6.32
N GLU A 95 -19.09 18.83 6.27
CA GLU A 95 -17.81 19.52 6.13
C GLU A 95 -17.71 20.28 4.79
N ALA A 96 -18.11 19.64 3.69
CA ALA A 96 -18.12 20.25 2.37
C ALA A 96 -19.12 21.41 2.28
N GLU A 97 -20.31 21.28 2.88
CA GLU A 97 -21.29 22.36 2.97
C GLU A 97 -20.76 23.55 3.76
N LYS A 98 -20.08 23.29 4.89
CA LYS A 98 -19.45 24.33 5.70
C LYS A 98 -18.32 25.03 4.96
N GLU A 99 -17.53 24.31 4.17
CA GLU A 99 -16.48 24.90 3.34
C GLU A 99 -17.07 25.75 2.20
N MET A 100 -18.12 25.25 1.54
CA MET A 100 -18.86 26.04 0.55
C MET A 100 -19.43 27.33 1.14
N GLU A 101 -19.97 27.28 2.37
CA GLU A 101 -20.51 28.48 3.02
C GLU A 101 -19.41 29.50 3.35
N LYS A 102 -18.23 29.05 3.79
CA LYS A 102 -17.07 29.93 3.97
C LYS A 102 -16.67 30.60 2.65
N LEU A 103 -16.55 29.82 1.58
CA LEU A 103 -16.19 30.35 0.26
C LEU A 103 -17.22 31.37 -0.24
N LYS A 104 -18.52 31.13 0.00
CA LYS A 104 -19.57 32.12 -0.32
C LYS A 104 -19.38 33.41 0.49
N SER A 105 -19.12 33.31 1.79
CA SER A 105 -18.89 34.50 2.62
C SER A 105 -17.67 35.30 2.16
N GLU A 106 -16.59 34.61 1.79
CA GLU A 106 -15.39 35.24 1.22
C GLU A 106 -15.67 35.88 -0.15
N GLU A 107 -16.48 35.24 -0.99
CA GLU A 107 -16.93 35.80 -2.26
C GLU A 107 -17.74 37.09 -2.05
N GLU A 108 -18.68 37.09 -1.11
CA GLU A 108 -19.48 38.27 -0.77
C GLU A 108 -18.61 39.42 -0.25
N GLU A 109 -17.63 39.14 0.62
CA GLU A 109 -16.66 40.14 1.09
C GLU A 109 -15.81 40.72 -0.05
N LEU A 110 -15.36 39.88 -0.99
CA LEU A 110 -14.61 40.32 -2.16
C LEU A 110 -15.47 41.16 -3.11
N ILE A 111 -16.74 40.81 -3.30
CA ILE A 111 -17.70 41.61 -4.06
C ILE A 111 -17.90 42.97 -3.40
N ALA A 112 -18.09 43.02 -2.08
CA ALA A 112 -18.25 44.27 -1.34
C ALA A 112 -17.00 45.16 -1.46
N LYS A 113 -15.80 44.59 -1.29
CA LYS A 113 -14.53 45.31 -1.43
C LYS A 113 -14.31 45.83 -2.85
N LYS A 114 -14.70 45.05 -3.87
CA LYS A 114 -14.67 45.48 -5.27
C LYS A 114 -15.62 46.66 -5.51
N ALA A 115 -16.82 46.62 -4.95
CA ALA A 115 -17.79 47.71 -5.05
C ALA A 115 -17.29 49.01 -4.39
N GLU A 116 -16.69 48.91 -3.20
CA GLU A 116 -16.09 50.04 -2.50
C GLU A 116 -14.97 50.69 -3.34
N LYS A 117 -14.06 49.87 -3.88
CA LYS A 117 -12.97 50.36 -4.74
C LYS A 117 -13.48 50.98 -6.04
N GLN A 118 -14.57 50.46 -6.60
CA GLN A 118 -15.20 51.06 -7.76
C GLN A 118 -15.79 52.44 -7.45
N MET A 119 -16.43 52.61 -6.27
CA MET A 119 -16.94 53.91 -5.84
C MET A 119 -15.81 54.93 -5.62
N GLU A 120 -14.70 54.53 -5.01
CA GLU A 120 -13.50 55.37 -4.86
C GLU A 120 -12.95 55.83 -6.23
N LEU A 121 -12.88 54.91 -7.20
CA LEU A 121 -12.43 55.24 -8.56
C LEU A 121 -13.39 56.22 -9.25
N ASP A 122 -14.70 56.02 -9.12
CA ASP A 122 -15.70 56.91 -9.70
C ASP A 122 -15.66 58.31 -9.05
N GLU A 123 -15.40 58.40 -7.75
CA GLU A 123 -15.21 59.67 -7.03
C GLU A 123 -13.94 60.40 -7.50
N LEU A 124 -12.82 59.68 -7.61
CA LEU A 124 -11.58 60.23 -8.16
C LEU A 124 -11.77 60.71 -9.61
N ALA A 125 -12.47 59.94 -10.45
CA ALA A 125 -12.78 60.33 -11.82
C ALA A 125 -13.66 61.60 -11.88
N ARG A 126 -14.60 61.79 -10.95
CA ARG A 126 -15.38 63.03 -10.83
C ARG A 126 -14.51 64.22 -10.41
N LEU A 127 -13.61 64.05 -9.45
CA LEU A 127 -12.69 65.10 -9.02
C LEU A 127 -11.72 65.52 -10.13
N ILE A 128 -11.23 64.57 -10.94
CA ILE A 128 -10.39 64.86 -12.11
C ILE A 128 -11.18 65.70 -13.12
N LYS A 129 -12.41 65.30 -13.46
CA LYS A 129 -13.27 66.05 -14.39
C LYS A 129 -13.57 67.48 -13.90
N LEU A 130 -13.78 67.67 -12.60
CA LEU A 130 -13.98 69.00 -12.00
C LEU A 130 -12.72 69.87 -12.13
N LYS A 131 -11.52 69.32 -11.84
CA LYS A 131 -10.26 70.05 -11.99
C LYS A 131 -9.94 70.39 -13.45
N GLU A 132 -10.24 69.48 -14.38
CA GLU A 132 -10.10 69.73 -15.81
C GLU A 132 -11.03 70.86 -16.29
N ALA A 133 -12.28 70.88 -15.80
CA ALA A 133 -13.24 71.95 -16.10
C ALA A 133 -12.82 73.31 -15.51
N GLU A 134 -12.28 73.35 -14.28
CA GLU A 134 -11.73 74.58 -13.68
C GLU A 134 -10.51 75.11 -14.47
N ASN A 135 -9.61 74.22 -14.91
CA ASN A 135 -8.47 74.61 -15.74
C ASN A 135 -8.89 75.09 -17.14
N ALA A 136 -9.97 74.55 -17.69
CA ALA A 136 -10.57 75.01 -18.95
C ALA A 136 -11.30 76.37 -18.81
N GLN A 137 -11.78 76.73 -17.61
CA GLN A 137 -12.34 78.06 -17.35
C GLN A 137 -11.27 79.13 -17.11
N LYS A 138 -10.13 78.77 -16.50
CA LYS A 138 -8.97 79.68 -16.34
C LYS A 138 -8.27 80.02 -17.67
N SER A 139 -8.51 79.27 -18.74
CA SER A 139 -7.94 79.51 -20.07
C SER A 139 -8.81 80.35 -21.02
N LYS A 140 -10.04 80.74 -20.62
CA LYS A 140 -10.94 81.58 -21.44
C LYS A 140 -10.93 83.09 -21.14
N SER A 141 -10.09 83.56 -20.23
CA SER A 141 -9.97 84.98 -19.89
C SER A 141 -8.52 85.47 -19.90
N LYS A 142 -7.93 85.58 -21.09
CA LYS A 142 -6.93 86.61 -21.44
C LYS A 142 -6.55 86.53 -22.92
N SER A 143 -7.08 87.48 -23.68
CA SER A 143 -6.59 87.85 -25.00
C SER A 143 -5.23 88.53 -24.90
N LYS A 144 -4.35 88.21 -25.87
CA LYS A 144 -3.16 88.96 -26.32
C LYS A 144 -2.05 89.14 -25.27
N GLU A 145 -0.90 88.54 -25.55
CA GLU A 145 0.42 89.20 -25.62
C GLU A 145 1.58 88.21 -25.35
N ASN A 146 2.53 88.21 -26.30
CA ASN A 146 3.89 87.70 -26.25
C ASN A 146 4.18 86.19 -26.13
N GLN A 147 4.92 85.74 -27.15
CA GLN A 147 5.87 84.64 -27.12
C GLN A 147 6.62 84.58 -25.79
N ARG A 148 6.37 83.53 -25.00
CA ARG A 148 7.43 82.82 -24.27
C ARG A 148 7.04 81.34 -24.21
N GLN A 149 7.86 80.49 -24.82
CA GLN A 149 7.88 79.07 -24.52
C GLN A 149 7.99 78.93 -22.99
N ALA A 150 6.93 78.42 -22.36
CA ALA A 150 7.01 77.93 -21.00
C ALA A 150 7.91 76.70 -21.03
N GLN A 151 9.22 76.91 -20.86
CA GLN A 151 10.13 75.82 -20.54
C GLN A 151 9.66 75.26 -19.20
N PHE A 152 9.06 74.07 -19.24
CA PHE A 152 8.81 73.27 -18.04
C PHE A 152 10.07 73.27 -17.18
N THR A 153 9.92 73.57 -15.89
CA THR A 153 11.03 73.49 -14.95
C THR A 153 11.58 72.05 -14.97
N PRO A 154 12.88 71.84 -14.74
CA PRO A 154 13.48 70.50 -14.79
C PRO A 154 12.77 69.49 -13.87
N GLN A 155 12.18 69.97 -12.76
CA GLN A 155 11.33 69.15 -11.86
C GLN A 155 10.01 68.72 -12.52
N GLN A 156 9.29 69.62 -13.21
CA GLN A 156 8.04 69.26 -13.89
C GLN A 156 8.27 68.29 -15.06
N LYS A 157 9.38 68.41 -15.79
CA LYS A 157 9.75 67.42 -16.82
C LYS A 157 10.06 66.06 -16.21
N GLN A 158 10.64 66.02 -15.02
CA GLN A 158 10.95 64.77 -14.32
C GLN A 158 9.68 64.11 -13.77
N GLU A 159 8.72 64.88 -13.26
CA GLU A 159 7.40 64.38 -12.85
C GLU A 159 6.57 63.88 -14.03
N LEU A 160 6.56 64.60 -15.17
CA LEU A 160 5.92 64.14 -16.40
C LEU A 160 6.48 62.80 -16.87
N ARG A 161 7.81 62.62 -16.83
CA ARG A 161 8.43 61.33 -17.15
C ARG A 161 8.05 60.22 -16.16
N LYS A 162 7.90 60.53 -14.87
CA LYS A 162 7.43 59.56 -13.87
C LYS A 162 5.99 59.15 -14.14
N LEU A 163 5.12 60.12 -14.42
CA LEU A 163 3.71 59.88 -14.75
C LEU A 163 3.56 59.11 -16.07
N ASP A 164 4.35 59.41 -17.09
CA ASP A 164 4.33 58.65 -18.35
C ASP A 164 4.79 57.20 -18.13
N ASN A 165 5.82 56.98 -17.32
CA ASN A 165 6.27 55.62 -16.97
C ASN A 165 5.23 54.86 -16.13
N GLU A 166 4.57 55.54 -15.20
CA GLU A 166 3.53 54.95 -14.36
C GLU A 166 2.28 54.63 -15.17
N LYS A 167 1.91 55.51 -16.10
CA LYS A 167 0.84 55.26 -17.07
C LYS A 167 1.16 54.08 -17.97
N ALA A 168 2.36 53.99 -18.52
CA ALA A 168 2.78 52.85 -19.33
C ALA A 168 2.77 51.53 -18.53
N ARG A 169 3.16 51.59 -17.25
CA ARG A 169 3.09 50.43 -16.34
C ARG A 169 1.65 50.00 -16.07
N LEU A 170 0.75 50.95 -15.84
CA LEU A 170 -0.67 50.67 -15.62
C LEU A 170 -1.36 50.15 -16.88
N GLU A 171 -1.03 50.68 -18.07
CA GLU A 171 -1.49 50.16 -19.35
C GLU A 171 -1.02 48.71 -19.57
N GLN A 172 0.21 48.38 -19.21
CA GLN A 172 0.73 47.02 -19.29
C GLN A 172 0.00 46.05 -18.34
N LEU A 173 -0.34 46.51 -17.13
CA LEU A 173 -1.12 45.73 -16.15
C LEU A 173 -2.56 45.52 -16.61
N LEU A 174 -3.20 46.54 -17.18
CA LEU A 174 -4.54 46.44 -17.77
C LEU A 174 -4.56 45.42 -18.92
N ALA A 175 -3.61 45.52 -19.86
CA ALA A 175 -3.51 44.59 -20.97
C ALA A 175 -3.27 43.13 -20.50
N TYR A 176 -2.55 42.94 -19.40
CA TYR A 176 -2.37 41.63 -18.78
C TYR A 176 -3.66 41.07 -18.18
N GLU A 177 -4.41 41.88 -17.42
CA GLU A 177 -5.69 41.45 -16.86
C GLU A 177 -6.76 41.23 -17.93
N ASP A 178 -6.79 42.04 -19.00
CA ASP A 178 -7.69 41.82 -20.14
C ASP A 178 -7.39 40.49 -20.85
N ARG A 179 -6.10 40.15 -21.02
CA ARG A 179 -5.69 38.86 -21.58
C ARG A 179 -6.10 37.70 -20.69
N ARG A 180 -5.90 37.83 -19.38
CA ARG A 180 -6.29 36.83 -18.38
C ARG A 180 -7.80 36.64 -18.32
N LEU A 181 -8.57 37.70 -18.46
CA LEU A 181 -10.04 37.64 -18.56
C LEU A 181 -10.47 36.94 -19.84
N ALA A 182 -9.84 37.24 -20.98
CA ALA A 182 -10.12 36.57 -22.24
C ALA A 182 -9.88 35.04 -22.13
N GLU A 183 -8.73 34.63 -21.57
CA GLU A 183 -8.41 33.22 -21.32
C GLU A 183 -9.45 32.54 -20.41
N LYS A 184 -9.84 33.19 -19.31
CA LYS A 184 -10.91 32.67 -18.43
C LYS A 184 -12.26 32.54 -19.14
N THR A 185 -12.61 33.49 -20.00
CA THR A 185 -13.87 33.41 -20.77
C THR A 185 -13.85 32.31 -21.82
N GLU A 186 -12.70 32.00 -22.42
CA GLU A 186 -12.58 30.84 -23.32
C GLU A 186 -12.72 29.53 -22.55
N VAL A 187 -12.06 29.39 -21.40
CA VAL A 187 -12.18 28.19 -20.55
C VAL A 187 -13.63 27.97 -20.11
N LEU A 188 -14.36 29.04 -19.74
CA LEU A 188 -15.79 28.92 -19.42
C LEU A 188 -16.64 28.48 -20.61
N LYS A 189 -16.36 28.99 -21.82
CA LYS A 189 -17.05 28.53 -23.04
C LYS A 189 -16.77 27.06 -23.33
N GLU A 190 -15.53 26.61 -23.14
CA GLU A 190 -15.17 25.20 -23.30
C GLU A 190 -15.88 24.30 -22.28
N LEU A 191 -15.95 24.71 -21.02
CA LEU A 191 -16.67 23.98 -19.97
C LEU A 191 -18.17 23.92 -20.25
N GLN A 192 -18.79 25.03 -20.68
CA GLN A 192 -20.19 25.03 -21.10
C GLN A 192 -20.45 24.07 -22.26
N LYS A 193 -19.55 24.03 -23.25
CA LYS A 193 -19.64 23.10 -24.39
C LYS A 193 -19.52 21.64 -23.92
N LYS A 194 -18.59 21.34 -23.01
CA LYS A 194 -18.43 19.99 -22.43
C LYS A 194 -19.65 19.58 -21.63
N ASN A 195 -20.21 20.47 -20.81
CA ASN A 195 -21.43 20.19 -20.04
C ASN A 195 -22.62 19.88 -20.96
N LEU A 196 -22.78 20.63 -22.05
CA LEU A 196 -23.85 20.41 -23.02
C LEU A 196 -23.66 19.09 -23.80
N GLU A 197 -22.41 18.68 -24.04
CA GLU A 197 -22.09 17.36 -24.60
C GLU A 197 -22.38 16.22 -23.62
N THR A 198 -22.05 16.39 -22.34
CA THR A 198 -22.40 15.40 -21.31
C THR A 198 -23.90 15.28 -21.09
N GLU A 199 -24.64 16.40 -21.17
CA GLU A 199 -26.10 16.40 -21.06
C GLU A 199 -26.73 15.67 -22.25
N LYS A 200 -26.25 15.91 -23.48
CA LYS A 200 -26.66 15.14 -24.66
C LYS A 200 -26.38 13.64 -24.53
N ARG A 201 -25.23 13.26 -23.96
CA ARG A 201 -24.90 11.85 -23.69
C ARG A 201 -25.85 11.23 -22.66
N LEU A 202 -26.18 11.98 -21.60
CA LEU A 202 -27.15 11.55 -20.58
C LEU A 202 -28.58 11.45 -21.13
N GLU A 203 -28.97 12.34 -22.04
CA GLU A 203 -30.25 12.27 -22.74
C GLU A 203 -30.31 11.08 -23.70
N SER A 204 -29.25 10.79 -24.45
CA SER A 204 -29.17 9.59 -25.29
C SER A 204 -29.16 8.28 -24.48
N ALA A 205 -28.64 8.31 -23.25
CA ALA A 205 -28.67 7.15 -22.35
C ALA A 205 -30.06 6.89 -21.75
N LYS A 206 -30.94 7.89 -21.71
CA LYS A 206 -32.30 7.74 -21.18
C LYS A 206 -33.28 7.10 -22.16
N ASN A 207 -33.01 7.12 -23.47
CA ASN A 207 -33.86 6.50 -24.50
C ASN A 207 -33.03 5.95 -25.68
N PRO A 208 -32.37 4.79 -25.54
CA PRO A 208 -31.58 4.23 -26.63
C PRO A 208 -32.46 3.57 -27.70
N THR A 209 -32.24 3.94 -28.97
CA THR A 209 -32.90 3.32 -30.12
C THR A 209 -32.25 1.95 -30.38
N PRO A 210 -32.98 0.88 -30.77
CA PRO A 210 -32.41 -0.47 -30.94
C PRO A 210 -31.20 -0.57 -31.90
N ALA A 211 -31.05 0.37 -32.83
CA ALA A 211 -29.89 0.47 -33.72
C ALA A 211 -28.62 0.98 -33.00
N GLU A 212 -28.77 1.90 -32.05
CA GLU A 212 -27.66 2.52 -31.30
C GLU A 212 -27.09 1.56 -30.24
N ILE A 213 -27.94 0.66 -29.70
CA ILE A 213 -27.51 -0.44 -28.83
C ILE A 213 -26.62 -1.41 -29.61
N GLY A 214 -26.98 -1.73 -30.85
CA GLY A 214 -26.18 -2.59 -31.72
C GLY A 214 -24.82 -1.98 -32.09
N GLU A 215 -24.77 -0.68 -32.37
CA GLU A 215 -23.50 0.02 -32.62
C GLU A 215 -22.62 0.13 -31.36
N TYR A 216 -23.24 0.34 -30.19
CA TYR A 216 -22.53 0.35 -28.92
C TYR A 216 -21.94 -1.04 -28.57
N GLU A 217 -22.73 -2.10 -28.74
CA GLU A 217 -22.26 -3.48 -28.55
C GLU A 217 -21.12 -3.84 -29.52
N GLN A 218 -21.22 -3.43 -30.79
CA GLN A 218 -20.14 -3.63 -31.76
C GLN A 218 -18.87 -2.86 -31.41
N ASN A 219 -18.99 -1.61 -30.93
CA ASN A 219 -17.84 -0.84 -30.46
C ASN A 219 -17.22 -1.45 -29.19
N LEU A 220 -18.04 -1.95 -28.27
CA LEU A 220 -17.57 -2.60 -27.05
C LEU A 220 -16.83 -3.91 -27.39
N LEU A 221 -17.38 -4.71 -28.31
CA LEU A 221 -16.72 -5.93 -28.82
C LEU A 221 -15.39 -5.61 -29.49
N LYS A 222 -15.32 -4.53 -30.28
CA LYS A 222 -14.08 -4.08 -30.90
C LYS A 222 -13.04 -3.64 -29.86
N GLN A 223 -13.46 -2.91 -28.83
CA GLN A 223 -12.56 -2.54 -27.72
C GLN A 223 -12.06 -3.76 -26.94
N ILE A 224 -12.92 -4.75 -26.69
CA ILE A 224 -12.53 -6.00 -26.04
C ILE A 224 -11.48 -6.74 -26.86
N GLU A 225 -11.64 -6.79 -28.19
CA GLU A 225 -10.69 -7.44 -29.08
C GLU A 225 -9.34 -6.70 -29.11
N ASP A 226 -9.36 -5.37 -29.17
CA ASP A 226 -8.15 -4.54 -29.07
C ASP A 226 -7.41 -4.78 -27.73
N PHE A 227 -8.15 -4.90 -26.62
CA PHE A 227 -7.54 -5.20 -25.31
C PHE A 227 -6.97 -6.62 -25.24
N LYS A 228 -7.66 -7.61 -25.81
CA LYS A 228 -7.12 -8.98 -25.90
C LYS A 228 -5.83 -9.02 -26.70
N GLN A 229 -5.78 -8.28 -27.81
CA GLN A 229 -4.58 -8.18 -28.63
C GLN A 229 -3.43 -7.52 -27.87
N LYS A 230 -3.67 -6.40 -27.18
CA LYS A 230 -2.67 -5.75 -26.31
C LYS A 230 -2.17 -6.66 -25.19
N ILE A 231 -3.06 -7.45 -24.58
CA ILE A 231 -2.67 -8.43 -23.55
C ILE A 231 -1.77 -9.51 -24.16
N LYS A 232 -2.07 -9.97 -25.38
CA LYS A 232 -1.25 -10.96 -26.08
C LYS A 232 0.13 -10.40 -26.40
N GLU A 233 0.22 -9.20 -26.96
CA GLU A 233 1.47 -8.50 -27.25
C GLU A 233 2.30 -8.29 -25.97
N LYS A 234 1.67 -7.87 -24.87
CA LYS A 234 2.36 -7.72 -23.58
C LYS A 234 2.85 -9.03 -23.00
N LYS A 235 2.12 -10.14 -23.20
CA LYS A 235 2.57 -11.47 -22.78
C LYS A 235 3.76 -11.94 -23.60
N GLU A 236 3.77 -11.66 -24.90
CA GLU A 236 4.91 -11.95 -25.79
C GLU A 236 6.13 -11.10 -25.39
N GLU A 237 5.96 -9.80 -25.12
CA GLU A 237 7.04 -8.91 -24.64
C GLU A 237 7.62 -9.38 -23.29
N ILE A 238 6.78 -9.85 -22.36
CA ILE A 238 7.23 -10.41 -21.08
C ILE A 238 7.99 -11.73 -21.30
N ALA A 239 7.54 -12.57 -22.23
CA ALA A 239 8.23 -13.82 -22.56
C ALA A 239 9.60 -13.55 -23.20
N GLU A 240 9.70 -12.56 -24.09
CA GLU A 240 10.95 -12.12 -24.71
C GLU A 240 11.91 -11.53 -23.67
N ARG A 241 11.43 -10.69 -22.75
CA ARG A 241 12.26 -10.18 -21.65
C ARG A 241 12.78 -11.29 -20.75
N LYS A 242 11.94 -12.25 -20.39
CA LYS A 242 12.38 -13.41 -19.58
C LYS A 242 13.44 -14.22 -20.30
N LEU A 243 13.29 -14.42 -21.61
CA LEU A 243 14.28 -15.12 -22.41
C LEU A 243 15.61 -14.34 -22.49
N GLN A 244 15.54 -13.01 -22.60
CA GLN A 244 16.72 -12.14 -22.55
C GLN A 244 17.40 -12.17 -21.18
N GLU A 245 16.63 -12.08 -20.09
CA GLU A 245 17.15 -12.19 -18.72
C GLU A 245 17.80 -13.56 -18.47
N GLU A 246 17.22 -14.64 -19.00
CA GLU A 246 17.79 -15.99 -18.90
C GLU A 246 19.08 -16.12 -19.72
N GLN A 247 19.15 -15.51 -20.91
CA GLN A 247 20.38 -15.46 -21.72
C GLN A 247 21.46 -14.61 -21.05
N GLU A 248 21.11 -13.46 -20.49
CA GLU A 248 22.04 -12.60 -19.74
C GLU A 248 22.52 -13.30 -18.46
N GLN A 249 21.67 -14.04 -17.75
CA GLN A 249 22.08 -14.82 -16.58
C GLN A 249 22.99 -15.99 -16.97
N ALA A 250 22.71 -16.68 -18.07
CA ALA A 250 23.59 -17.74 -18.57
C ALA A 250 24.94 -17.19 -19.01
N GLN A 251 24.98 -15.99 -19.60
CA GLN A 251 26.21 -15.32 -20.01
C GLN A 251 26.97 -14.78 -18.78
N ALA A 252 26.28 -14.19 -17.81
CA ALA A 252 26.87 -13.75 -16.54
C ALA A 252 27.39 -14.93 -15.69
N GLN A 253 26.78 -16.11 -15.75
CA GLN A 253 27.31 -17.33 -15.14
C GLN A 253 28.56 -17.84 -15.85
N ALA A 254 28.61 -17.78 -17.19
CA ALA A 254 29.80 -18.12 -17.96
C ALA A 254 30.97 -17.14 -17.69
N ASP A 255 30.65 -15.86 -17.47
CA ASP A 255 31.64 -14.83 -17.11
C ASP A 255 32.05 -14.93 -15.61
N ALA A 256 31.14 -15.32 -14.70
CA ALA A 256 31.44 -15.54 -13.27
C ALA A 256 32.33 -16.78 -13.02
N ASP A 257 32.26 -17.81 -13.86
CA ASP A 257 33.21 -18.93 -13.82
C ASP A 257 34.61 -18.55 -14.35
N ALA A 258 34.73 -17.43 -15.08
CA ALA A 258 36.01 -16.88 -15.54
C ALA A 258 36.63 -15.89 -14.54
N ASP A 259 35.81 -15.18 -13.75
CA ASP A 259 36.22 -14.16 -12.79
C ASP A 259 35.87 -14.53 -11.34
N ALA A 260 36.26 -15.74 -10.90
CA ALA A 260 36.36 -16.12 -9.49
C ALA A 260 37.55 -15.44 -8.76
N ASP A 261 37.80 -14.17 -9.12
CA ASP A 261 38.61 -13.19 -8.41
C ASP A 261 37.87 -11.84 -8.57
N ALA A 262 37.38 -11.33 -7.44
CA ALA A 262 36.72 -10.03 -7.25
C ALA A 262 35.19 -9.95 -7.50
N ASP A 263 34.48 -10.15 -6.38
CA ASP A 263 33.40 -9.30 -5.86
C ASP A 263 32.45 -8.63 -6.86
N GLN A 264 31.15 -8.98 -6.74
CA GLN A 264 30.14 -7.97 -6.39
C GLN A 264 28.82 -8.56 -5.92
N ASP A 265 28.34 -8.01 -4.80
CA ASP A 265 26.92 -8.05 -4.41
C ASP A 265 26.08 -7.13 -5.31
N GLN A 266 24.80 -7.51 -5.51
CA GLN A 266 23.56 -6.76 -5.15
C GLN A 266 22.43 -7.04 -6.15
N GLU A 267 21.13 -6.89 -5.91
CA GLU A 267 20.19 -6.84 -4.76
C GLU A 267 18.85 -6.35 -5.37
N THR A 268 17.68 -6.57 -4.73
CA THR A 268 16.52 -5.66 -4.88
C THR A 268 15.95 -5.44 -3.47
N SER A 269 15.64 -4.23 -2.97
CA SER A 269 14.96 -3.10 -3.60
C SER A 269 15.22 -1.73 -2.93
N ASN A 270 15.23 -0.69 -3.76
CA ASN A 270 14.78 0.70 -3.52
C ASN A 270 15.58 1.77 -2.75
N VAL A 271 16.84 1.55 -2.40
CA VAL A 271 17.93 2.55 -2.54
C VAL A 271 19.19 1.71 -2.73
N SER A 272 19.81 1.72 -3.91
CA SER A 272 20.96 0.84 -4.20
C SER A 272 22.00 0.93 -3.06
N PRO A 273 22.27 -0.15 -2.32
CA PRO A 273 23.20 -0.11 -1.19
C PRO A 273 24.62 0.22 -1.65
N SER A 274 24.96 0.03 -2.91
CA SER A 274 26.18 0.56 -3.53
C SER A 274 26.31 2.07 -3.36
N ASN A 275 25.23 2.84 -3.54
CA ASN A 275 25.23 4.29 -3.30
C ASN A 275 25.35 4.65 -1.82
N THR A 276 24.81 3.82 -0.93
CA THR A 276 24.91 4.03 0.53
C THR A 276 26.30 3.68 1.04
N ILE A 277 26.89 2.57 0.56
CA ILE A 277 28.25 2.13 0.87
C ILE A 277 29.27 3.10 0.29
N ALA A 278 29.07 3.59 -0.94
CA ALA A 278 29.91 4.63 -1.54
C ALA A 278 29.85 5.91 -0.71
N ARG A 279 28.67 6.36 -0.28
CA ARG A 279 28.53 7.49 0.65
C ARG A 279 29.22 7.25 1.98
N TYR A 280 29.10 6.06 2.57
CA TYR A 280 29.82 5.74 3.81
C TYR A 280 31.33 5.75 3.59
N LYS A 281 31.82 5.22 2.47
CA LYS A 281 33.25 5.29 2.11
C LYS A 281 33.73 6.72 1.93
N GLU A 282 32.96 7.56 1.24
CA GLU A 282 33.26 8.99 1.10
C GLU A 282 33.28 9.73 2.45
N LEU A 283 32.36 9.38 3.35
CA LEU A 283 32.32 9.93 4.71
C LEU A 283 33.51 9.43 5.55
N PHE A 284 33.88 8.16 5.46
CA PHE A 284 35.05 7.61 6.14
C PHE A 284 36.34 8.25 5.61
N ASP A 285 36.49 8.41 4.30
CA ASP A 285 37.62 9.11 3.70
C ASP A 285 37.70 10.57 4.15
N MET A 286 36.56 11.23 4.35
CA MET A 286 36.50 12.59 4.86
C MET A 286 36.90 12.66 6.33
N ILE A 287 36.44 11.71 7.15
CA ILE A 287 36.82 11.57 8.56
C ILE A 287 38.32 11.29 8.68
N ASP A 288 38.89 10.42 7.85
CA ASP A 288 40.31 10.09 7.84
C ASP A 288 41.16 11.30 7.41
N LYS A 289 40.72 12.05 6.39
CA LYS A 289 41.37 13.31 5.98
C LYS A 289 41.34 14.34 7.12
N LEU A 290 40.21 14.49 7.81
CA LEU A 290 40.09 15.36 8.98
C LEU A 290 41.00 14.90 10.12
N HIS A 291 41.06 13.59 10.38
CA HIS A 291 41.89 13.03 11.43
C HIS A 291 43.39 13.26 11.14
N GLN A 292 43.82 13.12 9.88
CA GLN A 292 45.19 13.44 9.47
C GLN A 292 45.53 14.92 9.66
N VAL A 293 44.60 15.83 9.39
CA VAL A 293 44.79 17.28 9.58
C VAL A 293 44.85 17.65 11.07
N ILE A 294 43.99 17.06 11.90
CA ILE A 294 43.94 17.32 13.35
C ILE A 294 45.19 16.77 14.06
N THR A 295 45.80 15.71 13.53
CA THR A 295 47.00 15.07 14.12
C THR A 295 48.30 15.82 13.81
N GLN A 296 48.27 16.86 12.96
CA GLN A 296 49.44 17.68 12.69
C GLN A 296 49.77 18.58 13.91
N PRO A 297 51.05 18.68 14.31
CA PRO A 297 51.47 19.38 15.53
C PRO A 297 51.21 20.90 15.52
N ASP A 298 51.00 21.48 14.33
CA ASP A 298 50.72 22.90 14.13
C ASP A 298 49.22 23.22 14.00
N PHE A 299 48.36 22.20 14.07
CA PHE A 299 46.92 22.40 13.96
C PHE A 299 46.37 23.10 15.21
N ARG A 300 45.87 24.33 15.03
CA ARG A 300 45.03 25.03 16.01
C ARG A 300 43.66 25.23 15.41
N ALA A 301 42.69 24.45 15.90
CA ALA A 301 41.29 24.75 15.63
C ALA A 301 40.95 26.13 16.20
N SER A 302 40.30 26.97 15.39
CA SER A 302 39.74 28.23 15.87
C SER A 302 38.80 27.94 17.04
N GLU A 303 38.97 28.63 18.16
CA GLU A 303 38.15 28.45 19.36
C GLU A 303 36.66 28.76 19.08
N GLU A 304 36.39 29.57 18.05
CA GLU A 304 35.06 29.88 17.54
C GLU A 304 34.48 28.69 16.75
N ALA A 305 35.29 28.06 15.89
CA ALA A 305 34.87 26.88 15.11
C ALA A 305 34.59 25.66 15.98
N VAL A 306 35.35 25.47 17.08
CA VAL A 306 35.08 24.39 18.05
C VAL A 306 33.76 24.60 18.77
N LYS A 307 33.44 25.84 19.14
CA LYS A 307 32.16 26.19 19.77
C LYS A 307 31.00 26.01 18.80
N GLU A 308 31.16 26.41 17.55
CA GLU A 308 30.16 26.22 16.50
C GLU A 308 29.87 24.72 16.26
N CYS A 309 30.92 23.90 16.11
CA CYS A 309 30.75 22.45 15.99
C CYS A 309 30.10 21.83 17.23
N GLN A 310 30.42 22.28 18.46
CA GLN A 310 29.75 21.77 19.67
C GLN A 310 28.25 22.07 19.67
N VAL A 311 27.86 23.27 19.24
CA VAL A 311 26.44 23.65 19.13
C VAL A 311 25.73 22.82 18.07
N GLU A 312 26.35 22.58 16.92
CA GLU A 312 25.80 21.70 15.88
C GLU A 312 25.65 20.25 16.37
N LEU A 313 26.63 19.74 17.12
CA LEU A 313 26.60 18.39 17.69
C LEU A 313 25.48 18.23 18.71
N GLU A 314 25.25 19.23 19.56
CA GLU A 314 24.12 19.27 20.49
C GLU A 314 22.76 19.34 19.78
N GLN A 315 22.67 20.10 18.67
CA GLN A 315 21.47 20.14 17.84
C GLN A 315 21.21 18.77 17.19
N PHE A 316 22.24 18.14 16.63
CA PHE A 316 22.12 16.81 16.02
C PHE A 316 21.69 15.75 17.04
N TYR A 317 22.23 15.78 18.27
CA TYR A 317 21.77 14.90 19.34
C TYR A 317 20.29 15.13 19.69
N LYS A 318 19.82 16.37 19.72
CA LYS A 318 18.41 16.69 19.95
C LYS A 318 17.52 16.19 18.81
N GLU A 319 17.95 16.32 17.56
CA GLU A 319 17.22 15.80 16.41
C GLU A 319 17.12 14.27 16.44
N ILE A 320 18.22 13.57 16.72
CA ILE A 320 18.22 12.11 16.91
C ILE A 320 17.26 11.71 18.02
N GLN A 321 17.28 12.40 19.17
CA GLN A 321 16.36 12.10 20.27
C GLN A 321 14.90 12.33 19.89
N GLN A 322 14.59 13.40 19.14
CA GLN A 322 13.25 13.64 18.63
C GLN A 322 12.80 12.57 17.64
N ASP A 323 13.69 12.12 16.76
CA ASP A 323 13.36 11.07 15.78
C ASP A 323 13.20 9.70 16.44
N ILE A 324 13.99 9.38 17.47
CA ILE A 324 13.78 8.20 18.31
C ILE A 324 12.41 8.30 19.00
N ALA A 325 12.04 9.46 19.54
CA ALA A 325 10.74 9.67 20.18
C ALA A 325 9.58 9.50 19.19
N LYS A 326 9.67 10.08 17.99
CA LYS A 326 8.67 9.90 16.90
C LYS A 326 8.54 8.44 16.47
N ARG A 327 9.64 7.69 16.44
CA ARG A 327 9.62 6.25 16.14
C ARG A 327 8.93 5.46 17.26
N LYS A 328 9.23 5.77 18.53
CA LYS A 328 8.55 5.19 19.70
C LYS A 328 7.04 5.49 19.68
N GLU A 329 6.61 6.67 19.22
CA GLU A 329 5.20 7.03 19.07
C GLU A 329 4.47 6.21 17.99
N LYS A 330 5.16 5.84 16.90
CA LYS A 330 4.60 5.00 15.82
C LYS A 330 4.64 3.50 16.11
N GLN A 331 5.53 3.07 17.00
CA GLN A 331 5.75 1.67 17.40
C GLN A 331 4.47 0.91 17.80
N PRO A 332 3.54 1.43 18.63
CA PRO A 332 2.34 0.68 19.02
C PRO A 332 1.45 0.32 17.83
N SER A 333 1.30 1.22 16.85
CA SER A 333 0.50 0.97 15.64
C SER A 333 1.09 -0.14 14.77
N SER A 334 2.42 -0.24 14.69
CA SER A 334 3.13 -1.28 13.96
C SER A 334 3.01 -2.64 14.66
N ILE A 335 3.09 -2.66 16.00
CA ILE A 335 2.91 -3.87 16.81
C ILE A 335 1.48 -4.40 16.67
N GLU A 336 0.46 -3.53 16.66
CA GLU A 336 -0.93 -3.96 16.43
C GLU A 336 -1.13 -4.59 15.04
N LYS A 337 -0.52 -4.00 14.01
CA LYS A 337 -0.54 -4.58 12.65
C LYS A 337 0.12 -5.95 12.63
N LEU A 338 1.26 -6.11 13.30
CA LEU A 338 1.97 -7.38 13.41
C LEU A 338 1.11 -8.43 14.12
N LYS A 339 0.43 -8.08 15.21
CA LYS A 339 -0.51 -8.99 15.90
C LYS A 339 -1.64 -9.46 15.00
N ARG A 340 -2.27 -8.56 14.25
CA ARG A 340 -3.33 -8.91 13.29
C ARG A 340 -2.80 -9.82 12.21
N LEU A 341 -1.60 -9.56 11.72
CA LEU A 341 -0.95 -10.38 10.71
C LEU A 341 -0.63 -11.79 11.23
N CYS A 342 -0.17 -11.93 12.48
CA CYS A 342 -0.02 -13.23 13.13
C CYS A 342 -1.36 -13.99 13.24
N GLN A 343 -2.46 -13.29 13.52
CA GLN A 343 -3.81 -13.88 13.58
C GLN A 343 -4.36 -14.34 12.22
N VAL A 344 -3.88 -13.75 11.13
CA VAL A 344 -4.28 -14.12 9.76
C VAL A 344 -3.42 -15.28 9.23
N ILE A 345 -2.11 -15.26 9.50
CA ILE A 345 -1.17 -16.26 8.97
C ILE A 345 -1.22 -17.57 9.75
N ILE A 346 -1.43 -17.51 11.07
CA ILE A 346 -1.40 -18.69 11.93
C ILE A 346 -2.84 -19.21 12.12
N PRO A 347 -3.16 -20.43 11.65
CA PRO A 347 -4.52 -20.96 11.69
C PRO A 347 -5.02 -21.28 13.11
N ASP A 348 -4.12 -21.60 14.05
CA ASP A 348 -4.49 -21.76 15.46
C ASP A 348 -4.54 -20.39 16.15
N GLN A 349 -5.75 -19.95 16.47
CA GLN A 349 -6.02 -18.68 17.15
C GLN A 349 -5.35 -18.55 18.52
N ALA A 350 -5.22 -19.65 19.27
CA ALA A 350 -4.56 -19.64 20.57
C ALA A 350 -3.04 -19.48 20.41
N PHE A 351 -2.48 -20.16 19.41
CA PHE A 351 -1.08 -20.03 19.02
C PHE A 351 -0.78 -18.62 18.50
N ALA A 352 -1.61 -18.09 17.60
CA ALA A 352 -1.45 -16.77 16.99
C ALA A 352 -1.46 -15.62 18.01
N ARG A 353 -2.39 -15.67 18.97
CA ARG A 353 -2.47 -14.68 20.06
C ARG A 353 -1.25 -14.72 20.96
N THR A 354 -0.75 -15.92 21.26
CA THR A 354 0.44 -16.11 22.10
C THR A 354 1.69 -15.65 21.36
N THR A 355 1.84 -15.99 20.07
CA THR A 355 2.92 -15.48 19.21
C THR A 355 2.91 -13.95 19.13
N GLY A 356 1.75 -13.34 18.85
CA GLY A 356 1.62 -11.89 18.75
C GLY A 356 1.92 -11.17 20.09
N ARG A 357 1.60 -11.80 21.22
CA ARG A 357 1.91 -11.27 22.55
C ARG A 357 3.40 -11.40 22.88
N ILE A 358 4.04 -12.52 22.57
CA ILE A 358 5.49 -12.70 22.76
C ILE A 358 6.28 -11.69 21.90
N LEU A 359 5.90 -11.51 20.63
CA LEU A 359 6.50 -10.52 19.75
C LEU A 359 6.30 -9.09 20.27
N GLU A 360 5.11 -8.76 20.76
CA GLU A 360 4.87 -7.45 21.40
C GLU A 360 5.80 -7.21 22.59
N LEU A 361 5.97 -8.20 23.46
CA LEU A 361 6.85 -8.06 24.63
C LEU A 361 8.32 -7.92 24.21
N LEU A 362 8.76 -8.70 23.22
CA LEU A 362 10.10 -8.61 22.64
C LEU A 362 10.37 -7.22 22.05
N TYR A 363 9.44 -6.70 21.25
CA TYR A 363 9.56 -5.37 20.65
C TYR A 363 9.41 -4.23 21.68
N SER A 364 8.75 -4.47 22.81
CA SER A 364 8.60 -3.48 23.89
C SER A 364 9.80 -3.47 24.84
N SER A 365 10.65 -4.49 24.81
CA SER A 365 11.89 -4.53 25.59
C SER A 365 12.97 -3.68 24.93
N GLU A 366 13.62 -2.80 25.71
CA GLU A 366 14.64 -1.88 25.17
C GLU A 366 15.87 -2.63 24.61
N ASP A 367 16.15 -3.82 25.14
CA ASP A 367 17.32 -4.62 24.79
C ASP A 367 17.01 -5.81 23.84
N ASN A 368 15.77 -5.95 23.36
CA ASN A 368 15.28 -7.14 22.63
C ASN A 368 15.51 -8.47 23.40
N LEU A 369 15.63 -8.37 24.72
CA LEU A 369 15.91 -9.44 25.66
C LEU A 369 14.68 -9.64 26.53
N LEU A 370 14.08 -10.83 26.47
CA LEU A 370 12.98 -11.19 27.35
C LEU A 370 13.38 -12.30 28.33
N PRO A 371 13.45 -12.00 29.64
CA PRO A 371 13.68 -13.02 30.65
C PRO A 371 12.52 -14.02 30.71
N LEU A 372 12.84 -15.31 30.77
CA LEU A 372 11.83 -16.37 30.82
C LEU A 372 10.91 -16.26 32.05
N ASP A 373 11.42 -15.70 33.17
CA ASP A 373 10.65 -15.48 34.40
C ASP A 373 9.47 -14.50 34.21
N VAL A 374 9.60 -13.53 33.29
CA VAL A 374 8.53 -12.57 32.98
C VAL A 374 7.48 -13.25 32.11
N LEU A 375 7.91 -14.08 31.16
CA LEU A 375 7.02 -14.86 30.31
C LEU A 375 6.26 -15.94 31.08
N GLN A 376 6.89 -16.63 32.03
CA GLN A 376 6.24 -17.64 32.85
C GLN A 376 5.21 -17.05 33.82
N LYS A 377 5.34 -15.77 34.18
CA LYS A 377 4.32 -15.03 34.94
C LYS A 377 3.11 -14.66 34.08
N GLU A 378 3.31 -14.26 32.81
CA GLU A 378 2.21 -13.99 31.87
C GLU A 378 1.57 -15.28 31.31
N PHE A 379 2.36 -16.34 31.15
CA PHE A 379 1.95 -17.64 30.63
C PHE A 379 2.30 -18.76 31.62
N PRO A 380 1.49 -18.93 32.69
CA PRO A 380 1.71 -19.98 33.67
C PRO A 380 1.66 -21.38 33.04
N GLU A 381 2.48 -22.32 33.53
CA GLU A 381 2.46 -23.71 33.05
C GLU A 381 1.09 -24.38 33.23
N ALA A 382 0.29 -23.93 34.21
CA ALA A 382 -1.08 -24.41 34.42
C ALA A 382 -2.03 -24.07 33.25
N SER A 383 -1.72 -23.07 32.41
CA SER A 383 -2.50 -22.67 31.24
C SER A 383 -1.78 -22.99 29.91
N GLU A 384 -0.75 -23.83 29.94
CA GLU A 384 0.02 -24.27 28.77
C GLU A 384 -0.87 -24.91 27.69
N SER A 385 -1.92 -25.63 28.09
CA SER A 385 -2.92 -26.20 27.17
C SER A 385 -3.73 -25.16 26.39
N ARG A 386 -3.81 -23.93 26.90
CA ARG A 386 -4.58 -22.82 26.33
C ARG A 386 -3.72 -21.84 25.53
N HIS A 387 -2.44 -21.70 25.87
CA HIS A 387 -1.54 -20.73 25.24
C HIS A 387 -0.49 -21.38 24.33
N ASN A 388 -0.25 -22.69 24.44
CA ASN A 388 0.75 -23.40 23.66
C ASN A 388 2.16 -22.76 23.74
N PHE A 389 2.49 -22.11 24.86
CA PHE A 389 3.66 -21.25 25.01
C PHE A 389 4.96 -21.94 24.60
N LYS A 390 5.28 -23.14 25.13
CA LYS A 390 6.48 -23.89 24.74
C LYS A 390 6.55 -24.20 23.24
N LYS A 391 5.40 -24.49 22.61
CA LYS A 391 5.34 -24.77 21.17
C LYS A 391 5.56 -23.50 20.35
N VAL A 392 5.03 -22.37 20.80
CA VAL A 392 5.22 -21.06 20.15
C VAL A 392 6.68 -20.62 20.22
N VAL A 393 7.33 -20.74 21.38
CA VAL A 393 8.76 -20.42 21.53
C VAL A 393 9.61 -21.33 20.64
N CYS A 394 9.36 -22.65 20.66
CA CYS A 394 10.06 -23.59 19.80
C CYS A 394 9.87 -23.26 18.30
N TRP A 395 8.66 -22.86 17.91
CA TRP A 395 8.37 -22.48 16.53
C TRP A 395 9.10 -21.20 16.14
N LEU A 396 9.07 -20.15 16.97
CA LEU A 396 9.79 -18.88 16.74
C LEU A 396 11.30 -19.09 16.55
N VAL A 397 11.88 -20.03 17.31
CA VAL A 397 13.29 -20.44 17.16
C VAL A 397 13.52 -21.20 15.86
N THR A 398 12.59 -22.10 15.50
CA THR A 398 12.70 -22.89 14.26
C THR A 398 12.63 -22.02 13.01
N ILE A 399 11.85 -20.94 13.04
CA ILE A 399 11.72 -20.00 11.91
C ILE A 399 12.75 -18.87 11.96
N HIS A 400 13.76 -18.94 12.84
CA HIS A 400 14.80 -17.93 13.02
C HIS A 400 14.29 -16.50 13.28
N VAL A 401 13.13 -16.37 13.93
CA VAL A 401 12.61 -15.07 14.36
C VAL A 401 13.12 -14.71 15.75
N ALA A 402 13.44 -15.71 16.57
CA ALA A 402 13.98 -15.53 17.91
C ALA A 402 15.05 -16.58 18.22
N ASP A 403 16.05 -16.22 19.00
CA ASP A 403 17.03 -17.14 19.57
C ASP A 403 16.70 -17.43 21.04
N PHE A 404 17.03 -18.63 21.50
CA PHE A 404 16.78 -19.06 22.87
C PHE A 404 18.08 -19.53 23.54
N ASP A 405 18.53 -18.75 24.53
CA ASP A 405 19.77 -19.01 25.30
C ASP A 405 19.49 -19.75 26.62
N GLY A 406 18.39 -20.51 26.69
CA GLY A 406 17.99 -21.26 27.89
C GLY A 406 17.33 -20.43 29.00
N THR A 407 17.69 -19.15 29.14
CA THR A 407 17.19 -18.23 30.17
C THR A 407 16.47 -17.00 29.60
N HIS A 408 16.77 -16.64 28.35
CA HIS A 408 16.22 -15.48 27.66
C HIS A 408 15.75 -15.85 26.25
N ILE A 409 14.72 -15.15 25.78
CA ILE A 409 14.35 -15.12 24.36
C ILE A 409 14.90 -13.82 23.77
N LEU A 410 15.66 -13.95 22.70
CA LEU A 410 16.28 -12.87 21.94
C LEU A 410 15.58 -12.74 20.59
N LEU A 411 15.36 -11.53 20.09
CA LEU A 411 14.97 -11.37 18.69
C LEU A 411 16.19 -11.67 17.80
N SER A 412 16.07 -12.61 16.86
CA SER A 412 17.17 -12.93 15.94
C SER A 412 17.31 -11.78 14.93
N ARG A 413 18.54 -11.34 14.68
CA ARG A 413 18.86 -10.18 13.82
C ARG A 413 19.37 -10.61 12.45
#